data_AF-A0A3D2WV03-F1
#
_entry.id   AF-A0A3D2WV03-F1
#
_cell.length_a   1.000
_cell.length_b   1.000
_cell.length_c   1.000
_cell.angle_alpha   90.00
_cell.angle_beta   90.00
_cell.angle_gamma   90.00
#
_symmetry.space_group_name_H-M   'P 1'
#
loop_
_entity.id
_entity.type
_entity.pdbx_description
1 polymer ?
#
loop_
_entity_poly.entity_id
_entity_poly.type
_entity_poly.pdbx_seq_one_letter_code
_entity_poly.pdbx_strand_id
1 'polypeptide(L)'
;MRRYLHFITKPYSFSVIQALIDEINRGNWGESMIYLPDELQRLYQFKDPVTSSLAEAVDFQPDAVFVPGNIVHDKIPGLKVQVFHG
;
A
#
# COMPACT_ATOMS: atom_id res chain seq x y z
N MET A 1 -11.98 -12.12 3.38
CA MET A 1 -11.50 -11.37 2.20
C MET A 1 -9.99 -11.17 2.36
N ARG A 2 -9.23 -11.06 1.26
CA ARG A 2 -7.80 -10.76 1.36
C ARG A 2 -7.58 -9.30 1.68
N ARG A 3 -6.48 -9.00 2.37
CA ARG A 3 -6.07 -7.65 2.78
C ARG A 3 -4.75 -7.29 2.12
N TYR A 4 -4.73 -6.18 1.39
CA TYR A 4 -3.56 -5.69 0.67
C TYR A 4 -3.11 -4.36 1.25
N LEU A 5 -1.87 -4.32 1.76
CA LEU A 5 -1.26 -3.06 2.16
C LEU A 5 -0.37 -2.55 1.03
N HIS A 6 -0.55 -1.30 0.63
CA HIS A 6 0.30 -0.64 -0.35
C HIS A 6 1.26 0.30 0.40
N PHE A 7 2.53 -0.09 0.51
CA PHE A 7 3.52 0.61 1.32
C PHE A 7 4.29 1.65 0.49
N ILE A 8 3.81 2.90 0.50
CA ILE A 8 4.33 3.97 -0.36
C ILE A 8 5.24 4.90 0.43
N THR A 9 6.48 5.07 -0.02
CA THR A 9 7.45 6.02 0.57
C THR A 9 8.06 6.98 -0.45
N LYS A 10 7.62 6.92 -1.72
CA LYS A 10 8.14 7.74 -2.82
C LYS A 10 7.01 8.18 -3.76
N PRO A 11 7.01 9.42 -4.30
CA PRO A 11 5.94 9.90 -5.17
C PRO A 11 5.76 9.15 -6.49
N TYR A 12 6.83 8.59 -7.06
CA TYR A 12 6.73 7.82 -8.32
C TYR A 12 5.77 6.63 -8.20
N SER A 13 5.56 6.13 -6.97
CA SER A 13 4.78 4.94 -6.69
C SER A 13 3.28 5.14 -6.89
N PHE A 14 2.80 6.38 -6.92
CA PHE A 14 1.35 6.67 -6.88
C PHE A 14 0.62 6.07 -8.08
N SER A 15 1.13 6.26 -9.30
CA SER A 15 0.50 5.73 -10.51
C SER A 15 0.53 4.20 -10.56
N VAL A 16 1.64 3.59 -10.14
CA VAL A 16 1.81 2.13 -10.11
C VAL A 16 0.84 1.50 -9.12
N ILE A 17 0.73 2.05 -7.91
CA ILE A 17 -0.17 1.54 -6.87
C ILE A 17 -1.63 1.79 -7.24
N GLN A 18 -1.97 2.94 -7.80
CA GLN A 18 -3.37 3.22 -8.20
C GLN A 18 -3.88 2.16 -9.19
N ALA A 19 -3.06 1.78 -10.18
CA ALA A 19 -3.44 0.74 -11.13
C ALA A 19 -3.67 -0.64 -10.47
N LEU A 20 -2.87 -0.99 -9.45
CA LEU A 20 -3.04 -2.24 -8.70
C LEU A 20 -4.32 -2.22 -7.85
N ILE A 21 -4.59 -1.10 -7.18
CA ILE A 21 -5.81 -0.92 -6.38
C ILE A 21 -7.04 -1.02 -7.28
N ASP A 22 -7.04 -0.34 -8.42
CA ASP A 22 -8.15 -0.36 -9.38
C ASP A 22 -8.45 -1.79 -9.84
N GLU A 23 -7.42 -2.61 -10.09
CA GLU A 23 -7.57 -4.01 -10.47
C GLU A 23 -8.12 -4.90 -9.33
N ILE A 24 -7.61 -4.73 -8.10
CA ILE A 24 -8.13 -5.42 -6.91
C ILE A 24 -9.61 -5.12 -6.71
N ASN A 25 -9.99 -3.84 -6.84
CA ASN A 25 -11.37 -3.38 -6.69
C ASN A 25 -12.25 -3.91 -7.83
N ARG A 26 -11.78 -3.86 -9.09
CA ARG A 26 -12.49 -4.39 -10.26
C ARG A 26 -12.77 -5.89 -10.13
N GLY A 27 -11.81 -6.66 -9.59
CA GLY A 27 -11.93 -8.09 -9.38
C GLY A 27 -12.68 -8.49 -8.11
N ASN A 28 -12.96 -7.53 -7.21
CA ASN A 28 -13.46 -7.79 -5.86
C ASN A 28 -12.58 -8.81 -5.09
N TRP A 29 -11.26 -8.68 -5.23
CA TRP A 29 -10.30 -9.65 -4.69
C TRP A 29 -9.89 -9.41 -3.24
N GLY A 30 -10.39 -8.34 -2.62
CA GLY A 30 -10.10 -7.99 -1.25
C GLY A 30 -10.24 -6.50 -0.98
N GLU A 31 -9.71 -6.09 0.17
CA GLU A 31 -9.66 -4.70 0.60
C GLU A 31 -8.22 -4.17 0.57
N SER A 32 -8.08 -2.89 0.23
CA SER A 32 -6.81 -2.19 0.16
C SER A 32 -6.69 -1.15 1.26
N MET A 33 -5.51 -1.04 1.86
CA MET A 33 -5.10 0.11 2.68
C MET A 33 -3.76 0.62 2.19
N ILE A 34 -3.55 1.92 2.24
CA ILE A 34 -2.33 2.57 1.79
C ILE A 34 -1.59 3.09 3.02
N TYR A 35 -0.34 2.66 3.19
CA TYR A 35 0.59 3.34 4.09
C TYR A 35 1.27 4.47 3.33
N LEU A 36 1.07 5.71 3.78
CA LEU A 36 1.61 6.92 3.16
C LEU A 36 2.08 7.91 4.24
N PRO A 37 3.39 8.19 4.33
CA PRO A 37 3.93 9.21 5.23
C PRO A 37 3.23 10.57 5.06
N ASP A 38 3.01 11.28 6.17
CA ASP A 38 2.25 12.55 6.19
C ASP A 38 2.80 13.59 5.21
N GLU A 39 4.12 13.63 5.04
CA GLU A 39 4.81 14.52 4.10
C GLU A 39 4.38 14.31 2.63
N LEU A 40 3.94 13.11 2.28
CA LEU A 40 3.54 12.75 0.91
C LEU A 40 2.03 12.87 0.69
N GLN A 41 1.20 12.92 1.73
CA GLN A 41 -0.26 12.99 1.60
C GLN A 41 -0.75 14.25 0.90
N ARG A 42 0.05 15.34 0.89
CA ARG A 42 -0.27 16.58 0.16
C ARG A 42 -0.09 16.45 -1.35
N LEU A 43 0.65 15.44 -1.81
CA LEU A 43 1.03 15.28 -3.21
C LEU A 43 0.00 14.49 -4.02
N TYR A 44 -0.80 13.66 -3.35
CA TYR A 44 -1.76 12.80 -4.02
C TYR A 44 -2.88 12.40 -3.07
N GLN A 45 -4.11 12.42 -3.57
CA GLN A 45 -5.29 12.05 -2.82
C GLN A 45 -5.83 10.71 -3.33
N PHE A 46 -5.58 9.65 -2.56
CA PHE A 46 -6.18 8.35 -2.80
C PHE A 46 -7.65 8.33 -2.36
N LYS A 47 -8.45 7.47 -3.00
CA LYS A 47 -9.84 7.24 -2.63
C LYS A 47 -9.97 6.17 -1.54
N ASP A 48 -9.03 5.24 -1.52
CA ASP A 48 -8.95 4.13 -0.58
C ASP A 48 -8.40 4.58 0.79
N PRO A 49 -8.61 3.80 1.86
CA PRO A 49 -8.11 4.12 3.18
C PRO A 49 -6.59 4.39 3.20
N VAL A 50 -6.21 5.53 3.78
CA VAL A 50 -4.81 5.96 3.94
C VAL A 50 -4.47 6.04 5.43
N THR A 51 -3.29 5.55 5.81
CA THR A 51 -2.70 5.73 7.12
C THR A 51 -1.22 6.10 7.02
N SER A 52 -0.73 6.90 7.95
CA SER A 52 0.71 7.10 8.20
C SER A 52 1.21 6.36 9.44
N SER A 53 0.30 5.67 10.14
CA SER A 53 0.59 4.94 11.38
C SER A 53 1.10 3.53 11.08
N LEU A 54 2.31 3.24 11.56
CA LEU A 54 2.85 1.88 11.50
C LEU A 54 2.01 0.90 12.34
N ALA A 55 1.48 1.35 13.48
CA ALA A 55 0.63 0.51 14.31
C ALA A 55 -0.64 0.08 13.56
N GLU A 56 -1.30 1.03 12.88
CA GLU A 56 -2.48 0.72 12.07
C GLU A 56 -2.14 -0.20 10.88
N ALA A 57 -0.98 -0.01 10.25
CA ALA A 57 -0.49 -0.90 9.18
C ALA A 57 -0.24 -2.35 9.67
N VAL A 58 0.21 -2.52 10.91
CA VAL A 58 0.38 -3.84 11.55
C VAL A 58 -0.99 -4.43 11.93
N ASP A 59 -1.85 -3.63 12.56
CA ASP A 59 -3.17 -4.05 13.05
C ASP A 59 -4.13 -4.40 11.91
N PHE A 60 -3.93 -3.83 10.73
CA PHE A 60 -4.63 -4.21 9.51
C PHE A 60 -4.36 -5.66 9.08
N GLN A 61 -3.28 -6.28 9.57
CA GLN A 61 -2.92 -7.68 9.29
C GLN A 61 -2.99 -8.05 7.80
N PRO A 62 -2.25 -7.37 6.91
CA PRO A 62 -2.27 -7.66 5.47
C PRO A 62 -1.84 -9.11 5.14
N ASP A 63 -2.48 -9.70 4.14
CA ASP A 63 -2.03 -10.96 3.52
C ASP A 63 -0.79 -10.73 2.65
N ALA A 64 -0.75 -9.60 1.96
CA ALA A 64 0.37 -9.16 1.13
C ALA A 64 0.62 -7.66 1.26
N VAL A 65 1.88 -7.28 1.14
CA VAL A 65 2.34 -5.89 1.17
C VAL A 65 3.07 -5.59 -0.13
N PHE A 66 2.50 -4.70 -0.94
CA PHE A 66 3.15 -4.20 -2.15
C PHE A 66 4.12 -3.09 -1.78
N VAL A 67 5.38 -3.23 -2.19
CA VAL A 67 6.49 -2.34 -1.83
C VAL A 67 7.15 -1.84 -3.12
N PRO A 68 6.75 -0.65 -3.62
CA PRO A 68 7.42 -0.04 -4.76
C PRO A 68 8.84 0.47 -4.44
N GLY A 69 9.07 0.83 -3.17
CA GLY A 69 10.41 1.19 -2.67
C GLY A 69 11.23 -0.04 -2.29
N ASN A 70 12.47 0.16 -1.81
CA ASN A 70 13.38 -0.95 -1.49
C ASN A 70 13.29 -1.44 -0.04
N ILE A 71 12.46 -0.80 0.79
CA ILE A 71 12.39 -1.05 2.23
C ILE A 71 10.92 -1.05 2.67
N VAL A 72 10.60 -2.00 3.54
CA VAL A 72 9.32 -2.12 4.25
C VAL A 72 9.62 -2.49 5.71
N HIS A 73 8.76 -2.07 6.63
CA HIS A 73 8.94 -2.40 8.04
C HIS A 73 8.71 -3.90 8.29
N ASP A 74 9.65 -4.55 9.00
CA ASP A 74 9.66 -6.01 9.24
C ASP A 74 8.47 -6.51 10.07
N LYS A 75 7.96 -5.67 10.98
CA LYS A 75 6.80 -5.99 11.83
C LYS A 75 5.45 -6.04 11.12
N ILE A 76 5.33 -5.46 9.93
CA ILE A 76 4.08 -5.58 9.17
C ILE A 76 3.96 -7.05 8.73
N PRO A 77 2.85 -7.76 8.97
CA PRO A 77 2.69 -9.15 8.54
C PRO A 77 2.45 -9.26 7.02
N GLY A 78 2.33 -10.48 6.49
CA GLY A 78 2.02 -10.74 5.08
C GLY A 78 3.23 -10.78 4.15
N LEU A 79 3.02 -11.36 2.96
CA LEU A 79 4.03 -11.53 1.91
C LEU A 79 4.54 -10.16 1.41
N LYS A 80 5.86 -9.96 1.37
CA LYS A 80 6.46 -8.73 0.84
C LYS A 80 6.68 -8.86 -0.65
N VAL A 81 6.00 -8.02 -1.43
CA VAL A 81 6.02 -8.05 -2.89
C VAL A 81 6.68 -6.77 -3.39
N GLN A 82 7.91 -6.88 -3.88
CA GLN A 82 8.62 -5.79 -4.51
C GLN A 82 7.95 -5.45 -5.86
N VAL A 83 7.66 -4.17 -6.10
CA VAL A 83 7.12 -3.69 -7.37
C VAL A 83 8.14 -2.78 -8.04
N PHE A 84 8.65 -3.17 -9.20
CA PHE A 84 9.57 -2.35 -9.96
C PHE A 84 8.82 -1.50 -10.98
N HIS A 85 9.18 -0.23 -11.06
CA HIS A 85 8.98 0.58 -12.25
C HIS A 85 10.33 0.60 -12.99
N GLY A 86 10.32 0.37 -14.30
CA GLY A 86 11.54 0.23 -15.10
C GLY A 86 12.53 1.39 -14.96
#